data_AF-A0A944NSW6-F1
#
_entry.id   AF-A0A944NSW6-F1
#
_cell.length_a   1.000
_cell.length_b   1.000
_cell.length_c   1.000
_cell.angle_alpha   90.00
_cell.angle_beta   90.00
_cell.angle_gamma   90.00
#
_symmetry.space_group_name_H-M   'P 1'
#
loop_
_entity.id
_entity.type
_entity.pdbx_description
1 polymer ?
#
loop_
_entity_poly.entity_id
_entity_poly.type
_entity_poly.pdbx_seq_one_letter_code
_entity_poly.pdbx_strand_id
1 'polypeptide(L)' 'MITTPPPSILVYVGFDRIGDGLLKLPFVRGLRQAFPGARITWFAGRETSVYAGVLAELADGLIDEIIEYGGIGNAPGE' A
#
# COMPACT_ATOMS: atom_id res chain seq x y z
N MET A 1 -0.66 1.19 -28.93
CA MET A 1 -0.46 2.38 -28.08
C MET A 1 0.50 1.99 -26.98
N ILE A 2 1.65 2.65 -26.86
CA ILE A 2 2.59 2.40 -25.76
C ILE A 2 2.11 3.28 -24.61
N THR A 3 1.43 2.69 -23.63
CA THR A 3 1.01 3.44 -22.44
C THR A 3 2.24 3.62 -21.58
N THR A 4 2.68 4.87 -21.37
CA THR A 4 3.72 5.16 -20.39
C THR A 4 3.30 4.59 -19.03
N PRO A 5 4.17 3.87 -18.30
CA PRO A 5 3.81 3.34 -16.99
C PRO A 5 3.37 4.47 -16.06
N PRO A 6 2.42 4.21 -15.14
CA PRO A 6 1.87 5.24 -14.27
C PRO A 6 2.98 5.83 -13.38
N PRO A 7 3.06 7.16 -13.25
CA PRO A 7 4.07 7.78 -12.38
C PRO A 7 3.76 7.60 -10.88
N SER A 8 2.51 7.27 -10.53
CA SER A 8 2.07 7.08 -9.15
C SER A 8 1.00 5.99 -9.06
N ILE A 9 1.03 5.22 -7.98
CA ILE A 9 0.08 4.15 -7.67
C ILE A 9 -0.34 4.30 -6.21
N LEU A 10 -1.65 4.31 -5.96
CA LEU A 10 -2.20 4.26 -4.62
C LEU A 10 -2.85 2.89 -4.39
N VAL A 11 -2.46 2.23 -3.30
CA VAL A 11 -3.09 1.00 -2.84
C VAL A 11 -3.92 1.29 -1.62
N TYR A 12 -5.24 1.18 -1.75
CA TYR A 12 -6.17 1.28 -0.64
C TYR A 12 -6.28 -0.07 0.08
N VAL A 13 -6.16 -0.05 1.40
CA VAL A 13 -6.47 -1.18 2.28
C VAL A 13 -7.41 -0.75 3.40
N GLY A 14 -8.49 -1.51 3.60
CA GLY A 14 -9.47 -1.21 4.66
C GLY A 14 -8.89 -1.42 6.05
N PHE A 15 -8.46 -2.65 6.35
CA PHE A 15 -7.68 -2.98 7.54
C PHE A 15 -6.32 -3.54 7.14
N ASP A 16 -5.34 -3.31 8.00
CA ASP A 16 -3.98 -3.71 7.73
C ASP A 16 -3.27 -4.19 9.00
N ARG A 17 -3.69 -5.37 9.47
CA ARG A 17 -3.09 -6.06 10.62
C ARG A 17 -1.96 -6.98 10.15
N ILE A 18 -1.26 -7.62 11.11
CA ILE A 18 -0.04 -8.40 10.83
C ILE A 18 -0.29 -9.50 9.78
N GLY A 19 -1.36 -10.28 9.94
CA GLY A 19 -1.71 -11.34 9.00
C GLY A 19 -1.97 -10.82 7.58
N ASP A 20 -2.69 -9.69 7.47
CA ASP A 20 -2.98 -9.06 6.19
C ASP A 20 -1.72 -8.50 5.53
N GLY A 21 -0.85 -7.84 6.30
CA GLY A 21 0.41 -7.30 5.81
C GLY A 21 1.36 -8.40 5.32
N LEU A 22 1.42 -9.56 5.98
CA LEU A 22 2.20 -10.69 5.48
C LEU A 22 1.61 -11.27 4.19
N LEU A 23 0.28 -11.38 4.10
CA LEU A 23 -0.41 -11.90 2.91
C LEU A 23 -0.26 -10.97 1.69
N LYS A 24 -0.21 -9.65 1.91
CA LYS A 24 -0.10 -8.62 0.85
C LYS A 24 1.34 -8.31 0.44
N LEU A 25 2.35 -8.73 1.21
CA LEU A 25 3.74 -8.42 0.91
C LEU A 25 4.19 -8.91 -0.50
N PRO A 26 3.81 -10.11 -0.97
CA PRO A 26 4.12 -10.53 -2.34
C PRO A 26 3.49 -9.61 -3.41
N PHE A 27 2.29 -9.08 -3.16
CA PHE A 27 1.63 -8.14 -4.06
C PHE A 27 2.44 -6.84 -4.17
N VAL A 28 2.86 -6.27 -3.03
CA VAL A 28 3.65 -5.03 -3.00
C VAL A 28 5.01 -5.21 -3.71
N ARG A 29 5.67 -6.35 -3.51
CA ARG A 29 6.91 -6.70 -4.23
C ARG A 29 6.70 -6.77 -5.74
N GLY A 30 5.64 -7.45 -6.17
CA GLY A 30 5.27 -7.53 -7.59
C GLY A 30 4.96 -6.16 -8.18
N LEU A 31 4.26 -5.30 -7.42
CA LEU A 31 3.93 -3.94 -7.82
C LEU A 31 5.20 -3.09 -8.06
N ARG A 32 6.14 -3.12 -7.10
CA ARG A 32 7.43 -2.43 -7.25
C ARG A 32 8.24 -2.98 -8.43
N GLN A 33 8.24 -4.30 -8.64
CA GLN A 33 8.94 -4.91 -9.77
C GLN A 33 8.35 -4.49 -11.12
N ALA A 34 7.01 -4.42 -11.22
CA ALA A 34 6.32 -4.03 -12.44
C ALA A 34 6.46 -2.53 -12.75
N PHE A 35 6.53 -1.70 -11.70
CA PHE A 35 6.57 -0.24 -11.80
C PHE A 35 7.71 0.34 -10.96
N PRO A 36 8.98 0.07 -11.31
CA PRO A 36 10.12 0.41 -10.47
C PRO A 36 10.26 1.92 -10.19
N GLY A 37 9.85 2.76 -11.14
CA GLY A 37 9.89 4.22 -11.03
C GLY A 37 8.60 4.89 -10.54
N ALA A 38 7.55 4.13 -10.22
CA ALA A 38 6.30 4.72 -9.73
C ALA A 38 6.42 5.07 -8.23
N ARG A 39 5.78 6.18 -7.81
CA ARG A 39 5.55 6.45 -6.39
C ARG A 39 4.39 5.58 -5.89
N ILE A 40 4.67 4.65 -5.00
CA ILE A 40 3.70 3.72 -4.40
C ILE A 40 3.28 4.26 -3.03
N THR A 41 2.04 4.71 -2.93
CA THR A 41 1.40 5.13 -1.68
C THR A 41 0.52 3.99 -1.15
N TRP A 42 0.72 3.61 0.12
CA TRP A 42 -0.10 2.66 0.84
C TRP A 42 -1.07 3.41 1.75
N PHE A 43 -2.36 3.33 1.45
CA PHE A 43 -3.40 4.05 2.15
C PHE A 43 -4.20 3.09 3.04
N ALA A 44 -3.94 3.13 4.34
CA ALA A 44 -4.76 2.47 5.34
C ALA A 44 -6.01 3.31 5.60
N GLY A 45 -7.11 2.92 4.95
CA GLY A 45 -8.40 3.60 5.06
C GLY A 45 -8.93 3.63 6.48
N ARG A 46 -8.63 2.59 7.27
CA ARG A 46 -8.97 2.52 8.68
C ARG A 46 -7.72 2.30 9.50
N GLU A 47 -7.61 3.07 10.59
CA GLU A 47 -6.56 2.93 11.60
C GLU A 47 -5.13 2.91 11.01
N THR A 48 -4.21 2.18 11.66
CA THR A 48 -2.79 2.09 11.33
C THR A 48 -2.49 0.99 10.30
N SER A 49 -1.32 1.08 9.67
CA SER A 49 -0.72 0.02 8.87
C SER A 49 0.44 -0.65 9.61
N VAL A 50 0.52 -1.98 9.53
CA VAL A 50 1.70 -2.71 10.01
C VAL A 50 2.98 -2.37 9.26
N TYR A 51 2.90 -1.86 8.04
CA TYR A 51 4.06 -1.40 7.27
C TYR A 51 4.60 -0.04 7.76
N ALA A 52 3.85 0.71 8.58
CA ALA A 52 4.39 1.87 9.29
C ALA A 52 5.02 1.51 10.64
N GLY A 53 4.90 0.24 11.07
CA GLY A 53 5.36 -0.22 12.38
C GLY A 53 6.13 -1.54 12.27
N VAL A 54 5.55 -2.61 12.82
CA VAL A 54 6.25 -3.88 13.04
C VAL A 54 6.77 -4.56 11.77
N LEU A 55 6.25 -4.23 10.59
CA LEU A 55 6.70 -4.75 9.29
C LEU A 55 7.38 -3.68 8.41
N ALA A 56 7.74 -2.51 8.95
CA ALA A 56 8.32 -1.42 8.18
C ALA A 56 9.56 -1.85 7.37
N GLU A 57 10.48 -2.58 8.00
CA GLU A 57 11.69 -3.10 7.34
C GLU A 57 11.39 -4.01 6.14
N LEU A 58 10.25 -4.70 6.12
CA LEU A 58 9.85 -5.53 4.98
C LEU A 58 9.24 -4.72 3.83
N ALA A 59 8.72 -3.54 4.14
CA ALA A 59 8.13 -2.60 3.18
C ALA A 59 9.14 -1.56 2.66
N ASP A 60 10.30 -1.44 3.30
CA ASP A 60 11.35 -0.50 2.91
C ASP A 60 11.79 -0.72 1.46
N GLY A 61 11.94 0.38 0.73
CA GLY A 61 12.21 0.39 -0.71
C GLY A 61 11.09 -0.15 -1.61
N LEU A 62 9.98 -0.64 -1.04
CA LEU A 62 8.82 -1.11 -1.80
C LEU A 62 7.69 -0.06 -1.80
N ILE A 63 7.41 0.53 -0.64
CA ILE A 63 6.37 1.55 -0.43
C ILE A 63 7.04 2.89 -0.14
N ASP A 64 6.65 3.94 -0.87
CA ASP A 64 7.27 5.26 -0.74
C ASP A 64 6.57 6.16 0.29
N GLU A 65 5.27 5.92 0.52
CA GLU A 65 4.44 6.70 1.43
C GLU A 65 3.40 5.80 2.07
N ILE A 66 3.18 5.97 3.37
CA ILE A 66 2.10 5.30 4.09
C ILE A 66 1.20 6.37 4.68
N ILE A 67 -0.10 6.28 4.38
CA ILE A 67 -1.14 7.14 4.94
C ILE A 67 -1.98 6.28 5.89
N GLU A 68 -1.96 6.63 7.17
CA GLU A 68 -2.76 5.98 8.21
C GLU A 68 -3.98 6.85 8.57
N TYR A 69 -5.00 6.21 9.16
CA TYR A 69 -6.24 6.86 9.57
C TYR A 69 -6.92 7.61 8.40
N GLY A 70 -6.92 7.00 7.21
CA GLY A 70 -7.40 7.63 5.99
C GLY A 70 -8.89 8.03 6.00
N GLY A 71 -9.67 7.49 6.93
CA GLY A 71 -11.07 7.86 7.14
C GLY A 71 -12.03 7.33 6.08
N ILE A 72 -11.60 6.36 5.25
CA ILE A 72 -12.38 5.78 4.14
C ILE A 72 -12.62 4.30 4.38
N GLY A 73 -13.81 3.81 3.98
CA GLY A 73 -14.23 2.41 4.11
C GLY A 73 -14.83 2.09 5.46
N ASN A 74 -15.47 3.08 6.08
CA ASN A 74 -16.13 2.95 7.38
C ASN A 74 -17.55 2.41 7.25
N ALA A 75 -18.21 2.64 6.11
CA ALA A 75 -19.56 2.16 5.84
C ALA A 75 -19.74 1.73 4.37
N PRO A 76 -20.67 0.80 4.07
CA PRO A 76 -21.05 0.49 2.69
C PRO A 76 -21.64 1.72 1.98
N GLY A 77 -21.20 1.99 0.76
CA GLY A 77 -21.74 3.07 -0.08
C GLY A 77 -21.09 4.44 0.12
N GLU A 78 -19.98 4.51 0.87
CA GLU A 78 -19.07 5.66 0.93
C GLU A 78 -18.35 5.91 -0.41
#